data_AF-A0A1S3H311-F1
#
_entry.id   AF-A0A1S3H311-F1
#
_cell.length_a   1.000
_cell.length_b   1.000
_cell.length_c   1.000
_cell.angle_alpha   90.00
_cell.angle_beta   90.00
_cell.angle_gamma   90.00
#
_symmetry.space_group_name_H-M   'P 1'
#
loop_
_entity.id
_entity.type
_entity.pdbx_description
1 polymer ?
#
loop_
_entity_poly.entity_id
_entity_poly.type
_entity_poly.pdbx_seq_one_letter_code
_entity_poly.pdbx_strand_id
1 'polypeptide(L)'
;MGYEVLLYIPNIVGYVRLVLLAISWTYFNKPEVFLPVYVSSVILDGIDGILARQLDQSSVFGAWVSFRNAGILCKFLCILQCIYIIPGYVRLVLLAISWTYFNRPEVFLPVYVSSVILDGIDGILARQLDQSSVFGAWLDVAIDLIGRGMLWCTLFNWGYFVIALEWLVFVGSHAQAGATWKVTPITAPWLVQKVMEKNFKTFLGTVVILGVHILPVWLYGIQHQALVPLLPTVVQQITVISLMLGRFLALYCELWYVMAHIDFLLQQDKGSASNKHSKD
;
A
#
# COMPACT_ATOMS: atom_id res chain seq x y z
N MET A 1 -20.40 -1.58 -14.05
CA MET A 1 -20.92 -2.16 -12.79
C MET A 1 -20.56 -3.63 -12.81
N GLY A 2 -19.78 -4.13 -11.83
CA GLY A 2 -19.22 -5.50 -11.84
C GLY A 2 -19.46 -6.27 -10.54
N TYR A 3 -20.31 -5.75 -9.64
CA TYR A 3 -20.59 -6.35 -8.33
C TYR A 3 -21.44 -7.62 -8.43
N GLU A 4 -22.09 -7.88 -9.56
CA GLU A 4 -22.89 -9.08 -9.81
C GLU A 4 -22.07 -10.37 -9.69
N VAL A 5 -20.76 -10.29 -9.99
CA VAL A 5 -19.81 -11.41 -9.84
C VAL A 5 -19.72 -11.88 -8.39
N LEU A 6 -19.90 -11.00 -7.39
CA LEU A 6 -19.85 -11.37 -5.97
C LEU A 6 -21.00 -12.30 -5.56
N LEU A 7 -22.13 -12.25 -6.29
CA LEU A 7 -23.34 -13.01 -5.98
C LEU A 7 -23.48 -14.27 -6.84
N TYR A 8 -22.47 -14.64 -7.61
CA TYR A 8 -22.46 -15.91 -8.35
C TYR A 8 -22.59 -17.08 -7.38
N ILE A 9 -23.39 -18.08 -7.77
CA ILE A 9 -23.69 -19.24 -6.92
C ILE A 9 -22.39 -19.94 -6.44
N PRO A 10 -21.37 -20.13 -7.30
CA PRO A 10 -20.05 -20.62 -6.86
C PRO A 10 -19.36 -19.75 -5.79
N ASN A 11 -19.48 -18.43 -5.88
CA ASN A 11 -18.83 -17.49 -4.95
C ASN A 11 -19.54 -17.48 -3.59
N ILE A 12 -20.87 -17.62 -3.58
CA ILE A 12 -21.65 -17.80 -2.35
C ILE A 12 -21.24 -19.09 -1.63
N VAL A 13 -21.07 -20.19 -2.36
CA VAL A 13 -20.54 -21.45 -1.80
C VAL A 13 -19.12 -21.25 -1.25
N GLY A 14 -18.29 -20.47 -1.96
CA GLY A 14 -16.97 -20.04 -1.50
C GLY A 14 -17.00 -19.24 -0.19
N TYR A 15 -17.96 -18.35 0.01
CA TYR A 15 -18.11 -17.60 1.28
C TYR A 15 -18.56 -18.50 2.43
N VAL A 16 -19.51 -19.41 2.20
CA VAL A 16 -19.95 -20.39 3.20
C VAL A 16 -18.77 -21.25 3.68
N ARG A 17 -17.89 -21.63 2.75
CA ARG A 17 -16.65 -22.34 3.07
C ARG A 17 -15.72 -21.52 3.97
N LEU A 18 -15.49 -20.23 3.68
CA LEU A 18 -14.64 -19.39 4.53
C LEU A 18 -15.17 -19.31 5.96
N VAL A 19 -16.49 -19.24 6.12
CA VAL A 19 -17.15 -19.29 7.44
C VAL A 19 -16.93 -20.64 8.12
N LEU A 20 -17.10 -21.76 7.41
CA LEU A 20 -16.85 -23.10 7.97
C LEU A 20 -15.38 -23.31 8.35
N LEU A 21 -14.44 -22.76 7.59
CA LEU A 21 -13.01 -22.81 7.89
C LEU A 21 -12.69 -21.99 9.15
N ALA A 22 -13.27 -20.80 9.28
CA ALA A 22 -13.15 -19.98 10.49
C ALA A 22 -13.74 -20.70 11.73
N ILE A 23 -14.88 -21.37 11.58
CA ILE A 23 -15.48 -22.19 12.65
C ILE A 23 -14.57 -23.38 12.97
N SER A 24 -14.00 -24.08 11.97
CA SER A 24 -13.08 -25.19 12.25
C SER A 24 -11.88 -24.74 13.09
N TRP A 25 -11.33 -23.56 12.80
CA TRP A 25 -10.19 -22.99 13.54
C TRP A 25 -10.52 -22.73 15.02
N THR A 26 -11.71 -22.22 15.34
CA THR A 26 -12.10 -21.96 16.74
C THR A 26 -12.24 -23.25 17.56
N TYR A 27 -12.46 -24.39 16.90
CA TYR A 27 -12.55 -25.71 17.51
C TYR A 27 -11.31 -26.59 17.30
N PHE A 28 -10.15 -26.01 16.93
CA PHE A 28 -8.91 -26.75 16.65
C PHE A 28 -8.48 -27.71 17.78
N ASN A 29 -8.75 -27.35 19.03
CA ASN A 29 -8.41 -28.16 20.21
C ASN A 29 -9.42 -29.30 20.50
N LYS A 30 -10.50 -29.42 19.70
CA LYS A 30 -11.57 -30.43 19.86
C LYS A 30 -11.76 -31.19 18.54
N PRO A 31 -11.05 -32.31 18.33
CA PRO A 31 -11.05 -33.02 17.05
C PRO A 31 -12.45 -33.47 16.61
N GLU A 32 -13.33 -33.81 17.55
CA GLU A 32 -14.71 -34.25 17.27
C GLU A 32 -15.57 -33.21 16.52
N VAL A 33 -15.29 -31.92 16.71
CA VAL A 33 -15.99 -30.82 16.03
C VAL A 33 -15.15 -30.29 14.86
N PHE A 34 -13.82 -30.22 15.06
CA PHE A 34 -12.88 -29.78 14.03
C PHE A 34 -12.98 -30.63 12.77
N LEU A 35 -12.87 -31.96 12.91
CA LEU A 35 -12.78 -32.87 11.77
C LEU A 35 -14.01 -32.80 10.85
N PRO A 36 -15.26 -32.95 11.34
CA PRO A 36 -16.42 -32.89 10.45
C PRO A 36 -16.59 -31.52 9.80
N VAL A 37 -16.40 -30.42 10.54
CA VAL A 37 -16.56 -29.05 10.00
C VAL A 37 -15.49 -28.74 8.95
N TYR A 38 -14.24 -29.14 9.21
CA TYR A 38 -13.14 -28.98 8.27
C TYR A 38 -13.37 -29.81 6.99
N VAL A 39 -13.76 -31.08 7.14
CA VAL A 39 -14.06 -31.97 6.01
C VAL A 39 -15.23 -31.44 5.17
N SER A 40 -16.28 -30.91 5.81
CA SER A 40 -17.38 -30.26 5.09
C SER A 40 -16.92 -29.06 4.26
N SER A 41 -16.04 -28.22 4.83
CA SER A 41 -15.41 -27.10 4.09
C SER A 41 -14.61 -27.58 2.87
N VAL A 42 -13.88 -28.69 2.99
CA VAL A 42 -13.11 -29.29 1.88
C VAL A 42 -14.02 -29.87 0.80
N ILE A 43 -15.14 -30.51 1.17
CA ILE A 43 -16.10 -31.04 0.19
C ILE A 43 -16.75 -29.90 -0.61
N LEU A 44 -17.09 -28.79 0.05
CA LEU A 44 -17.71 -27.63 -0.60
C LEU A 44 -16.79 -26.93 -1.62
N ASP A 45 -15.46 -26.95 -1.42
CA ASP A 45 -14.44 -26.53 -2.40
C ASP A 45 -14.44 -27.39 -3.67
N GLY A 46 -14.89 -28.65 -3.57
CA GLY A 46 -15.12 -29.50 -4.74
C GLY A 46 -16.37 -29.08 -5.53
N ILE A 47 -17.42 -28.68 -4.80
CA ILE A 47 -18.75 -28.39 -5.34
C ILE A 47 -18.79 -27.03 -6.03
N ASP A 48 -18.15 -25.99 -5.48
CA ASP A 48 -18.15 -24.65 -6.09
C ASP A 48 -17.58 -24.65 -7.52
N GLY A 49 -16.49 -25.41 -7.76
CA GLY A 49 -15.86 -25.52 -9.06
C GLY A 49 -16.64 -26.38 -10.06
N ILE A 50 -17.48 -27.30 -9.58
CA ILE A 50 -18.43 -28.02 -10.44
C ILE A 50 -19.56 -27.07 -10.85
N LEU A 51 -20.11 -26.31 -9.89
CA LEU A 51 -21.16 -25.33 -10.14
C LEU A 51 -20.69 -24.21 -11.08
N ALA A 52 -19.45 -23.73 -10.95
CA ALA A 52 -18.90 -22.70 -11.83
C ALA A 52 -18.86 -23.14 -13.31
N ARG A 53 -18.61 -24.43 -13.55
CA ARG A 53 -18.57 -25.01 -14.91
C ARG A 53 -19.96 -25.34 -15.45
N GLN A 54 -20.87 -25.79 -14.58
CA GLN A 54 -22.24 -26.12 -14.98
C GLN A 54 -23.11 -24.87 -15.23
N LEU A 55 -22.81 -23.77 -14.53
CA LEU A 55 -23.56 -22.52 -14.63
C LEU A 55 -22.89 -21.48 -15.54
N ASP A 56 -21.76 -21.81 -16.17
CA ASP A 56 -20.91 -20.89 -16.94
C ASP A 56 -20.56 -19.58 -16.20
N GLN A 57 -20.49 -19.65 -14.87
CA GLN A 57 -20.23 -18.52 -13.96
C GLN A 57 -18.77 -18.52 -13.51
N SER A 58 -17.84 -18.67 -14.46
CA SER A 58 -16.40 -18.64 -14.16
C SER A 58 -15.89 -17.20 -14.05
N SER A 59 -15.13 -16.89 -12.99
CA SER A 59 -14.55 -15.55 -12.81
C SER A 59 -13.18 -15.62 -12.15
N VAL A 60 -12.32 -14.63 -12.43
CA VAL A 60 -10.99 -14.48 -11.81
C VAL A 60 -11.11 -14.32 -10.29
N PHE A 61 -12.14 -13.62 -9.82
CA PHE A 61 -12.48 -13.50 -8.41
C PHE A 61 -12.91 -14.84 -7.80
N GLY A 62 -13.77 -15.61 -8.48
CA GLY A 62 -14.18 -16.94 -8.02
C GLY A 62 -13.04 -17.95 -7.99
N ALA A 63 -12.08 -17.85 -8.90
CA ALA A 63 -10.86 -18.65 -8.89
C ALA A 63 -9.91 -18.28 -7.72
N TRP A 64 -9.98 -17.06 -7.19
CA TRP A 64 -9.28 -16.67 -5.96
C TRP A 64 -9.93 -17.25 -4.71
N VAL A 65 -11.27 -17.40 -4.71
CA VAL A 65 -12.04 -17.97 -3.58
C VAL A 65 -12.02 -19.51 -3.55
N SER A 66 -12.03 -20.18 -4.71
CA SER A 66 -11.94 -21.64 -4.85
C SER A 66 -10.48 -22.08 -4.95
N PHE A 67 -9.95 -22.70 -3.90
CA PHE A 67 -8.55 -23.14 -3.77
C PHE A 67 -8.18 -24.31 -4.72
N ARG A 68 -9.07 -24.73 -5.61
CA ARG A 68 -8.94 -25.96 -6.39
C ARG A 68 -8.00 -25.90 -7.59
N ASN A 69 -7.69 -24.72 -8.13
CA ASN A 69 -6.67 -24.61 -9.20
C ASN A 69 -5.23 -24.52 -8.67
N ALA A 70 -5.07 -24.58 -7.34
CA ALA A 70 -3.78 -24.51 -6.71
C ALA A 70 -3.25 -25.92 -6.34
N GLY A 71 -2.40 -26.53 -7.18
CA GLY A 71 -1.63 -27.72 -6.79
C GLY A 71 -0.79 -27.48 -5.51
N ILE A 72 -0.12 -28.49 -4.95
CA ILE A 72 0.78 -28.32 -3.79
C ILE A 72 1.71 -27.12 -3.97
N LEU A 73 2.22 -26.90 -5.19
CA LEU A 73 3.04 -25.75 -5.56
C LEU A 73 2.31 -24.40 -5.40
N CYS A 74 1.01 -24.33 -5.65
CA CYS A 74 0.21 -23.11 -5.54
C CYS A 74 -0.44 -22.92 -4.17
N LYS A 75 -0.61 -23.98 -3.36
CA LYS A 75 -0.79 -23.84 -1.90
C LYS A 75 0.49 -23.36 -1.22
N PHE A 76 1.66 -23.80 -1.70
CA PHE A 76 2.96 -23.24 -1.31
C PHE A 76 3.13 -21.80 -1.82
N LEU A 77 2.72 -21.49 -3.05
CA LEU A 77 2.70 -20.11 -3.57
C LEU A 77 1.68 -19.24 -2.85
N CYS A 78 0.55 -19.77 -2.38
CA CYS A 78 -0.44 -19.04 -1.58
C CYS A 78 0.07 -18.80 -0.16
N ILE A 79 0.78 -19.77 0.46
CA ILE A 79 1.53 -19.57 1.71
C ILE A 79 2.67 -18.56 1.50
N LEU A 80 3.38 -18.59 0.37
CA LEU A 80 4.35 -17.57 -0.03
C LEU A 80 3.66 -16.21 -0.26
N GLN A 81 2.51 -16.15 -0.92
CA GLN A 81 1.72 -14.93 -1.14
C GLN A 81 1.25 -14.35 0.19
N CYS A 82 0.86 -15.21 1.13
CA CYS A 82 0.61 -14.86 2.51
C CYS A 82 1.88 -14.30 3.16
N ILE A 83 3.06 -14.92 3.00
CA ILE A 83 4.34 -14.40 3.53
C ILE A 83 4.69 -12.98 3.04
N TYR A 84 4.17 -12.49 1.90
CA TYR A 84 4.46 -11.11 1.41
C TYR A 84 3.34 -10.11 1.62
N ILE A 85 2.09 -10.56 1.62
CA ILE A 85 0.96 -9.71 2.00
C ILE A 85 0.95 -9.50 3.54
N ILE A 86 1.43 -10.48 4.31
CA ILE A 86 1.57 -10.40 5.78
C ILE A 86 2.47 -9.23 6.20
N PRO A 87 3.68 -9.00 5.64
CA PRO A 87 4.50 -7.83 5.93
C PRO A 87 3.75 -6.50 5.83
N GLY A 88 3.00 -6.27 4.76
CA GLY A 88 2.14 -5.09 4.63
C GLY A 88 1.10 -5.00 5.76
N TYR A 89 0.39 -6.08 6.06
CA TYR A 89 -0.56 -6.08 7.19
C TYR A 89 0.11 -5.96 8.56
N VAL A 90 1.30 -6.54 8.75
CA VAL A 90 2.11 -6.41 9.97
C VAL A 90 2.56 -4.97 10.12
N ARG A 91 2.95 -4.28 9.04
CA ARG A 91 3.26 -2.84 9.06
C ARG A 91 2.06 -2.01 9.50
N LEU A 92 0.86 -2.31 9.02
CA LEU A 92 -0.38 -1.66 9.47
C LEU A 92 -0.64 -1.90 10.96
N VAL A 93 -0.45 -3.13 11.44
CA VAL A 93 -0.59 -3.47 12.86
C VAL A 93 0.46 -2.75 13.70
N LEU A 94 1.73 -2.74 13.28
CA LEU A 94 2.80 -2.01 13.96
C LEU A 94 2.54 -0.50 13.98
N LEU A 95 2.00 0.06 12.90
CA LEU A 95 1.61 1.45 12.83
C LEU A 95 0.43 1.76 13.78
N ALA A 96 -0.57 0.87 13.86
CA ALA A 96 -1.65 1.00 14.82
C ALA A 96 -1.14 0.93 16.27
N ILE A 97 -0.26 -0.03 16.57
CA ILE A 97 0.39 -0.18 17.88
C ILE A 97 1.20 1.06 18.21
N SER A 98 2.04 1.56 17.30
CA SER A 98 2.85 2.76 17.56
C SER A 98 1.94 3.94 17.94
N TRP A 99 0.82 4.12 17.25
CA TRP A 99 -0.13 5.20 17.55
C TRP A 99 -0.78 5.11 18.93
N THR A 100 -1.01 3.91 19.46
CA THR A 100 -1.51 3.76 20.85
C THR A 100 -0.52 4.33 21.88
N TYR A 101 0.76 4.40 21.54
CA TYR A 101 1.84 4.93 22.37
C TYR A 101 2.38 6.28 21.88
N PHE A 102 1.62 7.03 21.08
CA PHE A 102 2.10 8.29 20.47
C PHE A 102 2.69 9.30 21.47
N ASN A 103 2.15 9.40 22.69
CA ASN A 103 2.68 10.31 23.72
C ASN A 103 3.94 9.80 24.45
N ARG A 104 4.39 8.58 24.14
CA ARG A 104 5.54 7.91 24.75
C ARG A 104 6.61 7.68 23.69
N PRO A 105 7.48 8.67 23.41
CA PRO A 105 8.43 8.61 22.30
C PRO A 105 9.37 7.41 22.36
N GLU A 106 9.67 6.91 23.57
CA GLU A 106 10.51 5.73 23.80
C GLU A 106 9.91 4.42 23.28
N VAL A 107 8.58 4.35 23.10
CA VAL A 107 7.88 3.20 22.50
C VAL A 107 7.44 3.54 21.08
N PHE A 108 6.90 4.74 20.86
CA PHE A 108 6.42 5.18 19.56
C PHE A 108 7.51 5.11 18.49
N LEU A 109 8.68 5.72 18.73
CA LEU A 109 9.74 5.82 17.73
C LEU A 109 10.27 4.44 17.31
N PRO A 110 10.67 3.53 18.23
CA PRO A 110 11.15 2.22 17.83
C PRO A 110 10.11 1.40 17.06
N VAL A 111 8.83 1.43 17.46
CA VAL A 111 7.77 0.65 16.78
C VAL A 111 7.45 1.25 15.41
N TYR A 112 7.35 2.58 15.31
CA TYR A 112 7.13 3.27 14.02
C TYR A 112 8.31 3.02 13.06
N VAL A 113 9.54 3.20 13.53
CA VAL A 113 10.75 2.95 12.74
C VAL A 113 10.84 1.48 12.31
N SER A 114 10.43 0.54 13.17
CA SER A 114 10.36 -0.88 12.80
C SER A 114 9.37 -1.13 11.65
N SER A 115 8.22 -0.47 11.64
CA SER A 115 7.25 -0.54 10.54
C SER A 115 7.85 -0.01 9.21
N VAL A 116 8.61 1.09 9.28
CA VAL A 116 9.30 1.66 8.11
C VAL A 116 10.45 0.75 7.63
N ILE A 117 11.24 0.18 8.53
CA ILE A 117 12.33 -0.75 8.16
C ILE A 117 11.76 -2.00 7.48
N LEU A 118 10.60 -2.48 7.94
CA LEU A 118 9.95 -3.66 7.39
C LEU A 118 9.54 -3.47 5.91
N ASP A 119 9.18 -2.24 5.49
CA ASP A 119 8.98 -1.90 4.06
C ASP A 119 10.23 -2.19 3.22
N GLY A 120 11.38 -1.71 3.70
CA GLY A 120 12.65 -1.89 3.02
C GLY A 120 13.04 -3.36 2.91
N ILE A 121 12.85 -4.12 4.00
CA ILE A 121 13.11 -5.57 4.04
C ILE A 121 12.18 -6.31 3.08
N ASP A 122 10.88 -6.04 3.14
CA ASP A 122 9.89 -6.69 2.26
C ASP A 122 10.20 -6.41 0.78
N GLY A 123 10.47 -5.15 0.44
CA GLY A 123 10.85 -4.78 -0.92
C GLY A 123 12.16 -5.40 -1.41
N ILE A 124 13.13 -5.68 -0.52
CA ILE A 124 14.36 -6.40 -0.88
C ILE A 124 14.06 -7.88 -1.13
N LEU A 125 13.33 -8.53 -0.20
CA LEU A 125 12.97 -9.94 -0.27
C LEU A 125 12.12 -10.24 -1.51
N ALA A 126 11.11 -9.41 -1.78
CA ALA A 126 10.24 -9.54 -2.94
C ALA A 126 11.03 -9.52 -4.27
N ARG A 127 12.13 -8.75 -4.35
CA ARG A 127 12.99 -8.69 -5.55
C ARG A 127 13.97 -9.86 -5.62
N GLN A 128 14.54 -10.26 -4.49
CA GLN A 128 15.46 -11.41 -4.43
C GLN A 128 14.76 -12.73 -4.79
N LEU A 129 13.46 -12.82 -4.50
CA LEU A 129 12.64 -14.01 -4.71
C LEU A 129 11.81 -13.93 -6.00
N ASP A 130 11.97 -12.88 -6.80
CA ASP A 130 11.22 -12.60 -8.04
C ASP A 130 9.69 -12.69 -7.85
N GLN A 131 9.22 -12.17 -6.71
CA GLN A 131 7.85 -12.31 -6.20
C GLN A 131 7.23 -10.93 -5.90
N SER A 132 7.43 -9.96 -6.79
CA SER A 132 6.80 -8.64 -6.69
C SER A 132 5.36 -8.65 -7.21
N SER A 133 4.45 -7.95 -6.53
CA SER A 133 3.06 -7.79 -6.97
C SER A 133 2.67 -6.31 -7.08
N VAL A 134 1.77 -6.00 -8.02
CA VAL A 134 1.23 -4.64 -8.20
C VAL A 134 0.45 -4.20 -6.96
N PHE A 135 -0.31 -5.11 -6.36
CA PHE A 135 -1.07 -4.85 -5.14
C PHE A 135 -0.15 -4.57 -3.95
N GLY A 136 0.91 -5.36 -3.74
CA GLY A 136 1.89 -5.12 -2.69
C GLY A 136 2.56 -3.75 -2.83
N ALA A 137 3.04 -3.43 -4.03
CA ALA A 137 3.65 -2.13 -4.29
C ALA A 137 2.69 -0.94 -4.07
N TRP A 138 1.39 -1.12 -4.35
CA TRP A 138 0.36 -0.13 -4.04
C TRP A 138 0.11 -0.03 -2.53
N LEU A 139 0.03 -1.18 -1.84
CA LEU A 139 -0.21 -1.26 -0.41
C LEU A 139 0.93 -0.61 0.39
N ASP A 140 2.18 -0.83 -0.02
CA ASP A 140 3.36 -0.23 0.61
C ASP A 140 3.29 1.30 0.64
N VAL A 141 2.97 1.90 -0.50
CA VAL A 141 2.83 3.35 -0.63
C VAL A 141 1.62 3.85 0.16
N ALA A 142 0.51 3.12 0.17
CA ALA A 142 -0.67 3.48 0.94
C ALA A 142 -0.41 3.47 2.45
N ILE A 143 0.30 2.48 2.98
CA ILE A 143 0.67 2.39 4.40
C ILE A 143 1.58 3.54 4.78
N ASP A 144 2.56 3.85 3.94
CA ASP A 144 3.45 5.00 4.14
C ASP A 144 2.71 6.33 4.18
N LEU A 145 1.72 6.52 3.30
CA LEU A 145 0.85 7.69 3.30
C LEU A 145 0.01 7.76 4.57
N ILE A 146 -0.56 6.66 5.03
CA ILE A 146 -1.30 6.61 6.30
C ILE A 146 -0.38 7.03 7.46
N GLY A 147 0.80 6.42 7.57
CA GLY A 147 1.74 6.70 8.66
C GLY A 147 2.23 8.14 8.68
N ARG A 148 2.71 8.67 7.54
CA ARG A 148 3.12 10.08 7.44
C ARG A 148 1.95 11.03 7.63
N GLY A 149 0.78 10.68 7.11
CA GLY A 149 -0.44 11.47 7.22
C GLY A 149 -0.90 11.65 8.65
N MET A 150 -0.97 10.55 9.40
CA MET A 150 -1.27 10.59 10.82
C MET A 150 -0.24 11.46 11.56
N LEU A 151 1.06 11.33 11.24
CA LEU A 151 2.10 12.11 11.90
C LEU A 151 1.94 13.61 11.63
N TRP A 152 1.81 14.02 10.37
CA TRP A 152 1.60 15.43 10.00
C TRP A 152 0.39 16.04 10.69
N CYS A 153 -0.75 15.34 10.68
CA CYS A 153 -1.98 15.80 11.31
C CYS A 153 -1.88 15.92 12.85
N THR A 154 -1.03 15.11 13.48
CA THR A 154 -0.78 15.21 14.93
C THR A 154 0.23 16.30 15.30
N LEU A 155 1.20 16.58 14.43
CA LEU A 155 2.23 17.59 14.68
C LEU A 155 1.72 19.01 14.42
N PHE A 156 0.93 19.19 13.37
CA PHE A 156 0.45 20.51 12.96
C PHE A 156 -1.01 20.46 12.53
N ASN A 157 -1.79 21.45 12.97
CA ASN A 157 -3.19 21.60 12.55
C ASN A 157 -3.35 21.70 11.04
N TRP A 158 -2.36 22.23 10.30
CA TRP A 158 -2.39 22.35 8.84
C TRP A 158 -1.80 21.12 8.12
N GLY A 159 -1.34 20.10 8.85
CA GLY A 159 -0.71 18.90 8.30
C GLY A 159 -1.60 18.12 7.33
N TYR A 160 -2.93 18.27 7.45
CA TYR A 160 -3.89 17.68 6.51
C TYR A 160 -3.68 18.15 5.06
N PHE A 161 -3.19 19.38 4.82
CA PHE A 161 -2.89 19.85 3.46
C PHE A 161 -1.71 19.11 2.84
N VAL A 162 -0.69 18.80 3.65
CA VAL A 162 0.50 18.07 3.19
C VAL A 162 0.10 16.69 2.72
N ILE A 163 -0.66 15.96 3.56
CA ILE A 163 -1.08 14.60 3.23
C ILE A 163 -2.14 14.57 2.12
N ALA A 164 -3.03 15.56 2.03
CA ALA A 164 -3.97 15.67 0.92
C ALA A 164 -3.24 15.76 -0.43
N LEU A 165 -2.16 16.56 -0.49
CA LEU A 165 -1.33 16.65 -1.68
C LEU A 165 -0.63 15.31 -1.99
N GLU A 166 -0.05 14.65 -0.99
CA GLU A 166 0.59 13.34 -1.19
C GLU A 166 -0.40 12.28 -1.71
N TRP A 167 -1.64 12.25 -1.19
CA TRP A 167 -2.70 11.37 -1.70
C TRP A 167 -3.11 11.72 -3.13
N LEU A 168 -3.24 13.01 -3.47
CA LEU A 168 -3.55 13.44 -4.84
C LEU A 168 -2.49 12.97 -5.82
N VAL A 169 -1.20 13.08 -5.47
CA VAL A 169 -0.09 12.60 -6.27
C VAL A 169 -0.14 11.08 -6.40
N PHE A 170 -0.39 10.37 -5.31
CA PHE A 170 -0.51 8.91 -5.33
C PHE A 170 -1.62 8.44 -6.28
N VAL A 171 -2.83 8.98 -6.12
CA VAL A 171 -3.98 8.63 -6.96
C VAL A 171 -3.74 9.03 -8.41
N GLY A 172 -3.25 10.26 -8.67
CA GLY A 172 -3.04 10.75 -10.02
C GLY A 172 -1.96 9.98 -10.78
N SER A 173 -0.84 9.68 -10.12
CA SER A 173 0.26 8.91 -10.71
C SER A 173 -0.14 7.45 -10.97
N HIS A 174 -0.85 6.80 -10.03
CA HIS A 174 -1.31 5.43 -10.22
C HIS A 174 -2.43 5.32 -11.26
N ALA A 175 -3.33 6.30 -11.36
CA ALA A 175 -4.37 6.34 -12.39
C ALA A 175 -3.77 6.46 -13.80
N GLN A 176 -2.67 7.20 -13.96
CA GLN A 176 -2.02 7.40 -15.25
C GLN A 176 -1.07 6.26 -15.64
N ALA A 177 -0.23 5.80 -14.71
CA ALA A 177 0.92 4.93 -15.00
C ALA A 177 0.85 3.55 -14.31
N GLY A 178 -0.09 3.33 -13.37
CA GLY A 178 -0.22 2.06 -12.67
C GLY A 178 1.10 1.56 -12.07
N ALA A 179 1.52 0.35 -12.45
CA ALA A 179 2.75 -0.26 -11.96
C ALA A 179 4.05 0.48 -12.37
N THR A 180 4.00 1.35 -13.38
CA THR A 180 5.16 2.11 -13.88
C THR A 180 5.19 3.55 -13.37
N TRP A 181 4.48 3.87 -12.27
CA TRP A 181 4.41 5.24 -11.71
C TRP A 181 5.75 5.91 -11.41
N LYS A 182 6.83 5.12 -11.24
CA LYS A 182 8.20 5.64 -11.05
C LYS A 182 8.87 6.10 -12.34
N VAL A 183 8.29 5.81 -13.51
CA VAL A 183 8.80 6.21 -14.82
C VAL A 183 8.30 7.61 -15.13
N THR A 184 9.21 8.57 -15.14
CA THR A 184 8.89 9.97 -15.44
C THR A 184 8.88 10.23 -16.94
N PRO A 185 7.84 10.89 -17.48
CA PRO A 185 7.81 11.31 -18.88
C PRO A 185 8.99 12.23 -19.25
N ILE A 186 9.50 12.11 -20.47
CA ILE A 186 10.57 12.98 -21.02
C ILE A 186 10.12 14.46 -21.04
N THR A 187 8.82 14.71 -21.06
CA THR A 187 8.23 16.06 -21.02
C THR A 187 8.28 16.72 -19.64
N ALA A 188 8.68 15.99 -18.59
CA ALA A 188 8.80 16.56 -17.25
C ALA A 188 9.95 17.59 -17.16
N PRO A 189 9.86 18.60 -16.30
CA PRO A 189 10.97 19.52 -16.04
C PRO A 189 12.24 18.77 -15.63
N TRP A 190 13.39 19.29 -16.03
CA TRP A 190 14.71 18.68 -15.75
C TRP A 190 14.89 18.31 -14.28
N LEU A 191 14.44 19.18 -13.37
CA LEU A 191 14.57 18.95 -11.93
C LEU A 191 13.74 17.74 -11.46
N VAL A 192 12.51 17.59 -11.97
CA VAL A 192 11.66 16.42 -11.68
C VAL A 192 12.30 15.15 -12.20
N GLN A 193 12.81 15.17 -13.45
CA GLN A 193 13.52 14.03 -14.03
C GLN A 193 14.72 13.62 -13.17
N LYS A 194 15.51 14.59 -12.69
CA LYS A 194 16.70 14.33 -11.85
C LYS A 194 16.36 13.78 -10.47
N VAL A 195 15.25 14.21 -9.88
CA VAL A 195 14.77 13.65 -8.60
C VAL A 195 14.32 12.20 -8.78
N MET A 196 13.59 11.91 -9.85
CA MET A 196 13.03 10.59 -10.14
C MET A 196 14.06 9.59 -10.72
N GLU A 197 15.20 10.10 -11.18
CA GLU A 197 16.27 9.32 -11.83
C GLU A 197 16.69 8.11 -10.95
N LYS A 198 16.90 6.95 -11.59
CA LYS A 198 17.28 5.69 -10.92
C LYS A 198 16.38 5.29 -9.75
N ASN A 199 15.07 5.59 -9.81
CA ASN A 199 14.12 5.36 -8.73
C ASN A 199 14.55 6.05 -7.43
N PHE A 200 14.86 7.34 -7.51
CA PHE A 200 15.32 8.19 -6.40
C PHE A 200 16.70 7.84 -5.81
N LYS A 201 17.45 6.91 -6.42
CA LYS A 201 18.79 6.52 -5.96
C LYS A 201 19.90 7.51 -6.37
N THR A 202 19.54 8.77 -6.61
CA THR A 202 20.48 9.87 -6.85
C THR A 202 20.59 10.74 -5.61
N PHE A 203 21.55 11.69 -5.59
CA PHE A 203 21.67 12.66 -4.50
C PHE A 203 20.36 13.45 -4.28
N LEU A 204 19.78 14.02 -5.35
CA LEU A 204 18.52 14.79 -5.25
C LEU A 204 17.34 13.91 -4.85
N GLY A 205 17.25 12.69 -5.38
CA GLY A 205 16.23 11.72 -4.95
C GLY A 205 16.35 11.35 -3.47
N THR A 206 17.58 11.19 -2.97
CA THR A 206 17.84 10.91 -1.55
C THR A 206 17.46 12.08 -0.66
N VAL A 207 17.80 13.31 -1.05
CA VAL A 207 17.39 14.53 -0.34
C VAL A 207 15.87 14.64 -0.25
N VAL A 208 15.15 14.34 -1.33
CA VAL A 208 13.67 14.29 -1.35
C VAL A 208 13.14 13.19 -0.42
N ILE A 209 13.66 11.96 -0.49
CA ILE A 209 13.22 10.85 0.37
C ILE A 209 13.41 11.21 1.85
N LEU A 210 14.58 11.75 2.21
CA LEU A 210 14.87 12.17 3.58
C LEU A 210 13.91 13.28 4.02
N GLY A 211 13.66 14.28 3.18
CA GLY A 211 12.71 15.36 3.48
C GLY A 211 11.27 14.88 3.64
N VAL A 212 10.84 13.87 2.89
CA VAL A 212 9.47 13.32 2.98
C VAL A 212 9.32 12.39 4.19
N HIS A 213 10.28 11.48 4.43
CA HIS A 213 10.14 10.42 5.42
C HIS A 213 10.71 10.78 6.79
N ILE A 214 11.84 11.49 6.83
CA ILE A 214 12.58 11.75 8.07
C ILE A 214 12.16 13.06 8.73
N LEU A 215 11.84 14.10 7.95
CA LEU A 215 11.38 15.38 8.49
C LEU A 215 10.24 15.25 9.52
N PRO A 216 9.11 14.58 9.22
CA PRO A 216 8.00 14.52 10.15
C PRO A 216 8.40 13.76 11.43
N VAL A 217 9.16 12.66 11.32
CA VAL A 217 9.68 11.90 12.47
C VAL A 217 10.64 12.73 13.32
N TRP A 218 11.48 13.54 12.69
CA TRP A 218 12.41 14.43 13.37
C TRP A 218 11.69 15.52 14.15
N LEU A 219 10.67 16.15 13.53
CA LEU A 219 9.83 17.16 14.18
C LEU A 219 9.07 16.58 15.38
N TYR A 220 8.56 15.34 15.26
CA TYR A 220 7.99 14.61 16.39
C TYR A 220 9.00 14.47 17.54
N GLY A 221 10.24 14.07 17.23
CA GLY A 221 11.30 13.88 18.21
C GLY A 221 11.70 15.16 18.94
N ILE A 222 11.63 16.32 18.25
CA ILE A 222 11.83 17.64 18.88
C ILE A 222 10.64 17.98 19.79
N GLN A 223 9.41 17.85 19.28
CA GLN A 223 8.18 18.23 20.01
C GLN A 223 7.98 17.42 21.31
N HIS A 224 8.36 16.14 21.29
CA HIS A 224 8.28 15.25 22.46
C HIS A 224 9.57 15.20 23.27
N GLN A 225 10.52 16.12 23.01
CA GLN A 225 11.82 16.22 23.70
C GLN A 225 12.68 14.95 23.66
N ALA A 226 12.42 14.04 22.73
CA ALA A 226 13.14 12.79 22.57
C ALA A 226 14.58 13.00 22.04
N LEU A 227 14.79 14.04 21.23
CA LEU A 227 16.09 14.36 20.63
C LEU A 227 16.93 15.35 21.44
N VAL A 228 16.29 16.14 22.30
CA VAL A 228 16.94 17.15 23.15
C VAL A 228 18.06 16.59 24.03
N PRO A 229 17.90 15.45 24.72
CA PRO A 229 18.99 14.89 25.53
C PRO A 229 20.12 14.27 24.70
N LEU A 230 19.90 14.00 23.41
CA LEU A 230 20.84 13.28 22.55
C LEU A 230 21.69 14.22 21.68
N LEU A 231 21.14 15.36 21.26
CA LEU A 231 21.76 16.25 20.27
C LEU A 231 21.66 17.73 20.68
N PRO A 232 22.72 18.53 20.46
CA PRO A 232 22.66 19.98 20.66
C PRO A 232 21.60 20.65 19.79
N THR A 233 20.95 21.71 20.30
CA THR A 233 19.90 22.46 19.59
C THR A 233 20.33 22.95 18.21
N VAL A 234 21.59 23.38 18.07
CA VAL A 234 22.15 23.84 16.78
C VAL A 234 22.14 22.71 15.74
N VAL A 235 22.51 21.49 16.14
CA VAL A 235 22.48 20.32 15.26
C VAL A 235 21.05 20.03 14.84
N GLN A 236 20.10 20.04 15.78
CA GLN A 236 18.68 19.83 15.49
C GLN A 236 18.15 20.85 14.47
N GLN A 237 18.49 22.13 14.62
CA GLN A 237 18.07 23.21 13.71
C GLN A 237 18.66 23.02 12.30
N ILE A 238 19.97 22.73 12.20
CA ILE A 238 20.63 22.47 10.91
C ILE A 238 20.00 21.27 10.21
N THR A 239 19.70 20.20 10.96
CA THR A 239 19.03 19.01 10.42
C THR A 239 17.63 19.34 9.93
N VAL A 240 16.82 20.07 10.69
CA VAL A 240 15.48 20.49 10.25
C VAL A 240 15.56 21.33 8.97
N ILE A 241 16.46 22.31 8.89
CA ILE A 241 16.62 23.14 7.68
C ILE A 241 16.97 22.27 6.47
N SER A 242 17.90 21.33 6.65
CA SER A 242 18.33 20.42 5.60
C SER A 242 17.20 19.50 5.12
N LEU A 243 16.40 18.95 6.04
CA LEU A 243 15.23 18.12 5.73
C LEU A 243 14.09 18.92 5.08
N MET A 244 13.88 20.18 5.50
CA MET A 244 12.91 21.09 4.89
C MET A 244 13.25 21.39 3.42
N LEU A 245 14.53 21.54 3.06
CA LEU A 245 14.94 21.69 1.66
C LEU A 245 14.49 20.49 0.81
N GLY A 246 14.65 19.26 1.34
CA GLY A 246 14.13 18.05 0.70
C GLY A 246 12.62 18.05 0.57
N ARG A 247 11.88 18.49 1.60
CA ARG A 247 10.41 18.57 1.55
C ARG A 247 9.92 19.61 0.55
N PHE A 248 10.56 20.77 0.43
CA PHE A 248 10.20 21.77 -0.58
C PHE A 248 10.48 21.30 -2.00
N LEU A 249 11.59 20.58 -2.21
CA LEU A 249 11.88 19.95 -3.50
C LEU A 249 10.85 18.85 -3.84
N ALA A 250 10.40 18.08 -2.84
CA ALA A 250 9.31 17.12 -3.00
C ALA A 250 8.00 17.81 -3.39
N LEU A 251 7.63 18.89 -2.69
CA LEU A 251 6.45 19.71 -2.99
C LEU A 251 6.44 20.20 -4.43
N TYR A 252 7.57 20.66 -4.96
CA TYR A 252 7.69 21.06 -6.36
C TYR A 252 7.37 19.89 -7.31
N CYS A 253 7.90 18.69 -7.05
CA CYS A 253 7.63 17.50 -7.85
C CYS A 253 6.16 17.06 -7.74
N GLU A 254 5.60 17.09 -6.54
CA GLU A 254 4.20 16.74 -6.25
C GLU A 254 3.22 17.63 -7.01
N LEU A 255 3.41 18.95 -6.95
CA LEU A 255 2.59 19.91 -7.71
C LEU A 255 2.69 19.66 -9.21
N TRP A 256 3.87 19.32 -9.72
CA TRP A 256 4.01 18.97 -11.13
C TRP A 256 3.22 17.71 -11.50
N TYR A 257 3.28 16.64 -10.69
CA TYR A 257 2.51 15.43 -10.95
C TYR A 257 0.99 15.65 -10.87
N VAL A 258 0.52 16.50 -9.95
CA VAL A 258 -0.90 16.90 -9.90
C VAL A 258 -1.31 17.61 -11.18
N MET A 259 -0.52 18.59 -11.64
CA MET A 259 -0.81 19.30 -12.89
C MET A 259 -0.79 18.35 -14.11
N ALA A 260 0.19 17.45 -14.18
CA ALA A 260 0.28 16.46 -15.24
C ALA A 260 -0.96 15.54 -15.28
N HIS A 261 -1.50 15.18 -14.12
CA HIS A 261 -2.74 14.41 -14.02
C HIS A 261 -3.97 15.21 -14.46
N ILE A 262 -4.07 16.49 -14.09
CA ILE A 262 -5.14 17.38 -14.54
C ILE A 262 -5.12 17.51 -16.07
N ASP A 263 -3.94 17.73 -16.66
CA ASP A 263 -3.79 17.81 -18.12
C ASP A 263 -4.23 16.52 -18.82
N PHE A 264 -3.92 15.36 -18.22
CA PHE A 264 -4.36 14.06 -18.71
C PHE A 264 -5.89 13.93 -18.70
N LEU A 265 -6.56 14.33 -17.61
CA LEU A 265 -8.03 14.32 -17.53
C LEU A 265 -8.66 15.25 -18.57
N LEU A 266 -8.14 16.47 -18.73
CA LEU A 266 -8.64 17.44 -19.72
C LEU A 266 -8.49 16.92 -21.16
N GLN A 267 -7.46 16.14 -21.46
CA GLN A 267 -7.28 15.51 -22.77
C GLN A 267 -8.31 14.38 -23.00
N GLN A 268 -8.62 13.58 -21.98
CA GLN A 268 -9.67 12.55 -22.08
C GLN A 268 -11.06 13.14 -22.33
N ASP A 269 -11.38 14.27 -21.69
CA ASP A 269 -12.65 14.96 -21.90
C ASP A 269 -12.79 15.47 -23.34
N LYS A 270 -11.74 16.06 -23.90
CA LYS A 270 -11.70 16.51 -25.31
C LYS A 270 -11.87 15.35 -26.28
N GLY A 271 -11.20 14.22 -26.04
CA GLY A 271 -11.32 13.01 -26.87
C GLY A 271 -12.74 12.42 -26.84
N SER A 272 -13.36 12.42 -25.67
CA SER A 272 -14.74 11.93 -25.48
C SER A 272 -15.78 12.82 -26.17
N ALA A 273 -15.59 14.15 -26.14
CA ALA A 273 -16.45 15.09 -26.84
C ALA A 273 -16.35 14.97 -28.38
N SER A 274 -15.13 14.80 -28.91
CA SER A 274 -14.87 14.60 -30.35
C SER A 274 -15.53 13.31 -30.88
N ASN A 275 -15.40 12.20 -30.15
CA ASN A 275 -16.04 10.92 -30.53
C ASN A 275 -17.57 11.00 -30.53
N LYS A 276 -18.16 11.88 -29.71
CA LYS A 276 -19.61 12.07 -29.66
C LYS A 276 -20.14 12.82 -30.89
N HIS A 277 -19.41 13.82 -31.39
CA HIS A 277 -19.75 14.53 -32.63
C HIS A 277 -19.48 13.74 -33.91
N SER A 278 -18.62 12.72 -33.90
CA SER A 278 -18.37 11.86 -35.08
C SER A 278 -19.43 10.78 -35.33
N LYS A 279 -20.34 10.58 -34.37
CA LYS A 279 -21.40 9.56 -34.41
C LYS A 279 -22.79 10.12 -34.71
N ASP A 280 -22.90 11.44 -34.85
CA ASP A 280 -24.07 12.17 -35.33
C ASP A 280 -23.83 12.63 -36.77
#